data_AF-A0A938UC31-F1
#
_entry.id   AF-A0A938UC31-F1
#
_cell.length_a   1.000
_cell.length_b   1.000
_cell.length_c   1.000
_cell.angle_alpha   90.00
_cell.angle_beta   90.00
_cell.angle_gamma   90.00
#
_symmetry.space_group_name_H-M   'P 1'
#
loop_
_entity.id
_entity.type
_entity.pdbx_description
1 polymer ?
#
loop_
_entity_poly.entity_id
_entity_poly.type
_entity_poly.pdbx_seq_one_letter_code
_entity_poly.pdbx_strand_id
1 'polypeptide(L)'
;TLVEPVAEGTNLSAVKAGIDILAHPGLISPEAAGIAAASGVCLEITARKGHCLSNGHVARMARRYGARLVLNTDTHTPENLITCACAQRIAMGAGLDAEDFSAMLETSRALVARALQ
;
A
#
# COMPACT_ATOMS: atom_id res chain seq x y z
N THR A 1 -12.81 1.89 2.77
CA THR A 1 -11.80 1.33 3.71
C THR A 1 -12.37 1.43 5.12
N LEU A 2 -11.58 1.44 6.21
CA LEU A 2 -12.13 1.61 7.58
C LEU A 2 -12.95 2.90 7.77
N VAL A 3 -12.74 3.92 6.92
CA VAL A 3 -13.40 5.22 7.03
C VAL A 3 -14.33 5.55 5.86
N GLU A 4 -14.48 4.62 4.91
CA GLU A 4 -15.33 4.81 3.73
C GLU A 4 -16.08 3.52 3.39
N PRO A 5 -17.38 3.60 3.03
CA PRO A 5 -18.12 2.43 2.59
C PRO A 5 -17.53 1.91 1.27
N VAL A 6 -17.11 0.64 1.27
CA VAL A 6 -16.64 -0.07 0.08
C VAL A 6 -17.37 -1.39 0.00
N ALA A 7 -17.90 -1.72 -1.17
CA ALA A 7 -18.60 -2.99 -1.37
C ALA A 7 -17.67 -4.18 -1.10
N GLU A 8 -18.17 -5.19 -0.42
CA GLU A 8 -17.42 -6.42 -0.17
C GLU A 8 -16.95 -7.05 -1.50
N GLY A 9 -15.73 -7.61 -1.50
CA GLY A 9 -15.12 -8.17 -2.70
C GLY A 9 -14.44 -7.16 -3.62
N THR A 10 -14.58 -5.84 -3.39
CA THR A 10 -13.93 -4.81 -4.23
C THR A 10 -12.42 -5.02 -4.34
N ASN A 11 -11.73 -5.26 -3.23
CA ASN A 11 -10.29 -5.54 -3.24
C ASN A 11 -9.95 -6.79 -4.07
N LEU A 12 -10.74 -7.86 -3.95
CA LEU A 12 -10.51 -9.11 -4.65
C LEU A 12 -10.71 -8.95 -6.16
N SER A 13 -11.76 -8.24 -6.57
CA SER A 13 -11.99 -7.91 -7.98
C SER A 13 -10.89 -7.02 -8.54
N ALA A 14 -10.44 -6.02 -7.77
CA ALA A 14 -9.39 -5.09 -8.19
C ALA A 14 -8.05 -5.80 -8.44
N VAL A 15 -7.61 -6.69 -7.54
CA VAL A 15 -6.36 -7.45 -7.76
C VAL A 15 -6.46 -8.46 -8.91
N LYS A 16 -7.66 -8.99 -9.18
CA LYS A 16 -7.92 -9.87 -10.33
C LYS A 16 -7.96 -9.11 -11.67
N ALA A 17 -8.20 -7.81 -11.65
CA ALA A 17 -8.25 -6.97 -12.84
C ALA A 17 -6.86 -6.56 -13.38
N GLY A 18 -5.76 -6.86 -12.67
CA GLY A 18 -4.40 -6.58 -13.13
C GLY A 18 -3.96 -5.12 -12.97
N ILE A 19 -4.45 -4.43 -11.93
CA ILE A 19 -4.00 -3.09 -11.56
C ILE A 19 -2.52 -3.07 -11.11
N ASP A 20 -1.89 -1.90 -11.08
CA ASP A 20 -0.51 -1.78 -10.59
C ASP A 20 -0.42 -1.65 -9.06
N ILE A 21 -1.35 -0.89 -8.47
CA ILE A 21 -1.37 -0.56 -7.04
C ILE A 21 -2.80 -0.71 -6.53
N LEU A 22 -2.97 -1.44 -5.42
CA LEU A 22 -4.20 -1.43 -4.63
C LEU A 22 -4.07 -0.39 -3.51
N ALA A 23 -4.70 0.78 -3.70
CA ALA A 23 -4.64 1.91 -2.77
C ALA A 23 -5.35 1.60 -1.44
N HIS A 24 -4.69 1.96 -0.34
CA HIS A 24 -5.08 1.80 1.07
C HIS A 24 -6.15 0.72 1.31
N PRO A 25 -5.83 -0.58 1.17
CA PRO A 25 -6.85 -1.60 0.99
C PRO A 25 -7.66 -1.93 2.26
N GLY A 26 -7.33 -1.30 3.39
CA GLY A 26 -8.01 -1.57 4.65
C GLY A 26 -7.67 -2.96 5.19
N LEU A 27 -8.71 -3.66 5.66
CA LEU A 27 -8.60 -5.05 6.12
C LEU A 27 -8.61 -6.02 4.94
N ILE A 28 -7.56 -5.98 4.11
CA ILE A 28 -7.40 -6.87 2.96
C ILE A 28 -7.45 -8.35 3.39
N SER A 29 -8.11 -9.18 2.58
CA SER A 29 -8.20 -10.62 2.85
C SER A 29 -6.89 -11.35 2.47
N PRO A 30 -6.62 -12.50 3.11
CA PRO A 30 -5.56 -13.42 2.70
C PRO A 30 -5.54 -13.75 1.20
N GLU A 31 -6.71 -14.02 0.61
CA GLU A 31 -6.85 -14.34 -0.81
C GLU A 31 -6.40 -13.17 -1.69
N ALA A 32 -6.92 -11.96 -1.41
CA ALA A 32 -6.56 -10.78 -2.20
C ALA A 32 -5.07 -10.43 -2.06
N ALA A 33 -4.49 -10.57 -0.86
CA ALA A 33 -3.06 -10.35 -0.65
C ALA A 33 -2.19 -11.38 -1.40
N GLY A 34 -2.60 -12.65 -1.41
CA GLY A 34 -1.91 -13.70 -2.16
C GLY A 34 -1.97 -13.49 -3.67
N ILE A 35 -3.13 -13.09 -4.20
CA ILE A 35 -3.26 -12.74 -5.62
C ILE A 35 -2.40 -11.53 -5.95
N ALA A 36 -2.41 -10.49 -5.12
CA ALA A 36 -1.59 -9.31 -5.34
C ALA A 36 -0.09 -9.64 -5.43
N ALA A 37 0.40 -10.52 -4.55
CA ALA A 37 1.78 -11.01 -4.62
C ALA A 37 2.06 -11.76 -5.93
N ALA A 38 1.17 -12.68 -6.32
CA ALA A 38 1.34 -13.51 -7.52
C ALA A 38 1.28 -12.70 -8.83
N SER A 39 0.45 -11.65 -8.90
CA SER A 39 0.30 -10.80 -10.08
C SER A 39 1.21 -9.55 -10.07
N GLY A 40 2.00 -9.36 -9.01
CA GLY A 40 2.90 -8.21 -8.88
C GLY A 40 2.19 -6.89 -8.58
N VAL A 41 0.91 -6.93 -8.19
CA VAL A 41 0.16 -5.77 -7.68
C VAL A 41 0.77 -5.32 -6.36
N CYS A 42 1.05 -4.03 -6.22
CA CYS A 42 1.57 -3.48 -4.97
C CYS A 42 0.43 -3.14 -4.00
N LEU A 43 0.64 -3.35 -2.70
CA LEU A 43 -0.29 -2.90 -1.66
C LEU A 43 0.20 -1.57 -1.07
N GLU A 44 -0.71 -0.64 -0.85
CA GLU A 44 -0.35 0.67 -0.31
C GLU A 44 -0.40 0.72 1.23
N ILE A 45 0.69 1.18 1.82
CA ILE A 45 0.72 1.84 3.13
C ILE A 45 0.38 3.31 2.92
N THR A 46 -0.61 3.85 3.63
CA THR A 46 -1.07 5.22 3.38
C THR A 46 -0.77 6.15 4.55
N ALA A 47 -0.41 7.40 4.24
CA ALA A 47 -0.36 8.48 5.23
C ALA A 47 -1.74 9.14 5.46
N ARG A 48 -2.76 8.76 4.68
CA ARG A 48 -4.09 9.34 4.76
C ARG A 48 -4.73 9.09 6.11
N LYS A 49 -5.14 10.18 6.77
CA LYS A 49 -5.83 10.13 8.06
C LYS A 49 -7.05 9.22 7.97
N GLY A 50 -7.21 8.34 8.96
CA GLY A 50 -8.30 7.37 8.99
C GLY A 50 -7.98 6.07 8.23
N HIS A 51 -7.58 6.16 6.97
CA HIS A 51 -7.21 4.97 6.18
C HIS A 51 -5.97 4.27 6.75
N CYS A 52 -5.04 5.06 7.29
CA CYS A 52 -3.78 4.59 7.90
C CYS A 52 -3.97 3.70 9.14
N LEU A 53 -5.16 3.67 9.75
CA LEU A 53 -5.45 2.83 10.92
C LEU A 53 -5.28 1.33 10.65
N SER A 54 -5.36 0.92 9.39
CA SER A 54 -5.18 -0.46 8.95
C SER A 54 -3.76 -0.79 8.49
N ASN A 55 -2.82 0.16 8.48
CA ASN A 55 -1.48 -0.03 7.90
C ASN A 55 -0.74 -1.24 8.49
N GLY A 56 -0.85 -1.47 9.81
CA GLY A 56 -0.23 -2.63 10.45
C GLY A 56 -0.79 -3.98 9.95
N HIS A 57 -2.07 -4.03 9.59
CA HIS A 57 -2.67 -5.20 8.95
C HIS A 57 -2.15 -5.38 7.52
N VAL A 58 -2.11 -4.30 6.74
CA VAL A 58 -1.60 -4.34 5.36
C VAL A 58 -0.14 -4.79 5.32
N ALA A 59 0.71 -4.22 6.18
CA ALA A 59 2.12 -4.61 6.31
C ALA A 59 2.28 -6.10 6.66
N ARG A 60 1.50 -6.60 7.62
CA ARG A 60 1.49 -8.02 8.00
C ARG A 60 1.07 -8.91 6.85
N MET A 61 0.01 -8.56 6.12
CA MET A 61 -0.46 -9.33 4.97
C MET A 61 0.57 -9.34 3.85
N ALA A 62 1.17 -8.19 3.54
CA ALA A 62 2.22 -8.08 2.54
C ALA A 62 3.42 -8.97 2.87
N ARG A 63 3.95 -8.89 4.11
CA ARG A 63 5.05 -9.76 4.57
C ARG A 63 4.67 -11.24 4.53
N ARG A 64 3.44 -11.60 4.93
CA ARG A 64 2.98 -13.00 4.96
C ARG A 64 2.89 -13.63 3.57
N TYR A 65 2.47 -12.86 2.57
CA TYR A 65 2.22 -13.37 1.21
C TYR A 65 3.29 -12.96 0.19
N GLY A 66 4.27 -12.15 0.57
CA GLY A 66 5.31 -11.65 -0.33
C GLY A 66 4.83 -10.57 -1.29
N ALA A 67 3.77 -9.82 -0.95
CA ALA A 67 3.31 -8.71 -1.77
C ALA A 67 4.24 -7.50 -1.62
N ARG A 68 4.52 -6.81 -2.73
CA ARG A 68 5.30 -5.56 -2.71
C ARG A 68 4.48 -4.43 -2.10
N LEU A 69 5.18 -3.47 -1.48
CA LEU A 69 4.58 -2.34 -0.80
C LEU A 69 4.97 -1.03 -1.46
N VAL A 70 4.06 -0.06 -1.41
CA VAL A 70 4.31 1.36 -1.72
C VAL A 70 3.78 2.24 -0.59
N LEU A 71 4.30 3.47 -0.48
CA LEU A 71 3.77 4.46 0.46
C LEU A 71 3.29 5.70 -0.29
N ASN A 72 2.03 6.06 -0.11
CA ASN A 72 1.47 7.29 -0.66
C ASN A 72 0.75 8.13 0.39
N THR A 73 0.53 9.40 0.05
CA THR A 73 -0.12 10.36 0.94
C THR A 73 -1.63 10.45 0.78
N ASP A 74 -2.14 10.09 -0.41
CA ASP A 74 -3.52 10.42 -0.84
C ASP A 74 -3.82 11.92 -0.58
N THR A 75 -3.02 12.77 -1.23
CA THR A 75 -2.99 14.21 -0.96
C THR A 75 -4.18 14.89 -1.62
N HIS A 76 -5.03 15.52 -0.82
CA HIS A 76 -6.15 16.35 -1.29
C HIS A 76 -5.88 17.85 -1.07
N THR A 77 -5.01 18.19 -0.12
CA THR A 77 -4.59 19.57 0.18
C THR A 77 -3.08 19.64 0.40
N PRO A 78 -2.41 20.79 0.16
CA PRO A 78 -0.96 20.91 0.30
C PRO A 78 -0.41 20.44 1.66
N GLU A 79 -1.18 20.59 2.74
CA GLU A 79 -0.81 20.17 4.09
C GLU A 79 -0.78 18.65 4.27
N ASN A 80 -1.24 17.88 3.27
CA ASN A 80 -1.17 16.42 3.28
C ASN A 80 0.19 15.91 2.74
N LEU A 81 0.97 16.77 2.09
CA LEU A 81 2.31 16.42 1.63
C LEU A 81 3.22 16.16 2.82
N ILE A 82 4.04 15.11 2.72
CA ILE A 82 4.93 14.68 3.78
C ILE A 82 6.38 14.65 3.30
N THR A 83 7.31 14.80 4.23
CA THR A 83 8.73 14.57 3.95
C THR A 83 9.04 13.08 3.91
N CYS A 84 10.17 12.71 3.30
CA CYS A 84 10.66 11.33 3.30
C CYS A 84 10.85 10.79 4.73
N ALA A 85 11.38 11.62 5.64
CA ALA A 85 11.52 11.25 7.06
C ALA A 85 10.18 11.02 7.77
N CYS A 86 9.11 11.67 7.33
CA CYS A 86 7.76 11.39 7.82
C CYS A 86 7.23 10.06 7.27
N ALA A 87 7.40 9.83 5.96
CA ALA A 87 7.03 8.57 5.31
C ALA A 87 7.71 7.35 5.97
N GLN A 88 9.01 7.45 6.26
CA GLN A 88 9.74 6.40 6.97
C GLN A 88 9.15 6.09 8.35
N ARG A 89 8.82 7.13 9.13
CA ARG A 89 8.18 6.95 10.45
C ARG A 89 6.80 6.30 10.34
N ILE A 90 6.03 6.61 9.30
CA ILE A 90 4.74 5.97 9.04
C ILE A 90 4.92 4.48 8.71
N ALA A 91 5.88 4.13 7.85
CA ALA A 91 6.21 2.74 7.55
C ALA A 91 6.62 1.98 8.83
N MET A 92 7.49 2.58 9.65
CA MET A 92 7.88 2.01 10.95
C MET A 92 6.69 1.83 11.90
N GLY A 93 5.78 2.82 11.95
CA GLY A 93 4.53 2.73 12.72
C GLY A 93 3.59 1.62 12.24
N ALA A 94 3.71 1.17 10.97
CA ALA A 94 3.01 0.01 10.44
C ALA A 94 3.68 -1.33 10.82
N GLY A 95 4.82 -1.31 11.50
CA GLY A 95 5.58 -2.51 11.86
C GLY A 95 6.60 -2.96 10.81
N LEU A 96 6.98 -2.04 9.91
CA LEU A 96 8.05 -2.23 8.93
C LEU A 96 9.38 -1.68 9.46
N ASP A 97 10.50 -2.03 8.82
CA ASP A 97 11.83 -1.53 9.16
C ASP A 97 12.40 -0.58 8.07
N ALA A 98 13.66 -0.18 8.23
CA ALA A 98 14.30 0.75 7.32
C ALA A 98 14.58 0.11 5.95
N GLU A 99 14.90 -1.19 5.94
CA GLU A 99 15.11 -2.00 4.75
C GLU A 99 13.80 -2.13 3.94
N ASP A 100 12.69 -2.42 4.60
CA ASP A 100 11.36 -2.41 3.99
C ASP A 100 11.06 -1.04 3.35
N PHE A 101 11.28 0.05 4.09
CA PHE A 101 11.02 1.39 3.56
C PHE A 101 11.88 1.72 2.34
N SER A 102 13.15 1.30 2.35
CA SER A 102 14.03 1.42 1.18
C SER A 102 13.49 0.64 -0.02
N ALA A 103 13.04 -0.61 0.20
CA ALA A 103 12.44 -1.44 -0.84
C ALA A 103 11.12 -0.86 -1.38
N MET A 104 10.33 -0.18 -0.54
CA MET A 104 9.13 0.55 -0.97
C MET A 104 9.48 1.71 -1.89
N LEU A 105 10.54 2.48 -1.60
CA LEU A 105 11.01 3.56 -2.48
C LEU A 105 11.48 3.01 -3.84
N GLU A 106 12.23 1.91 -3.84
CA GLU A 106 12.63 1.24 -5.09
C GLU A 106 11.43 0.72 -5.88
N THR A 107 10.42 0.15 -5.20
CA THR A 107 9.17 -0.28 -5.83
C THR A 107 8.46 0.89 -6.52
N SER A 108 8.33 2.04 -5.83
CA SER A 108 7.74 3.24 -6.43
C SER A 108 8.53 3.75 -7.63
N ARG A 109 9.87 3.77 -7.57
CA ARG A 109 10.74 4.15 -8.71
C ARG A 109 10.57 3.22 -9.90
N ALA A 110 10.53 1.90 -9.66
CA ALA A 110 10.36 0.90 -10.70
C ALA A 110 9.00 1.03 -11.40
N LEU A 111 7.92 1.34 -10.66
CA LEU A 111 6.60 1.59 -11.23
C LEU A 111 6.62 2.81 -12.17
N VAL A 112 7.23 3.93 -11.74
CA VAL A 112 7.36 5.13 -12.58
C VAL A 112 8.23 4.84 -13.80
N ALA A 113 9.37 4.16 -13.63
CA ALA A 113 10.24 3.81 -14.75
C ALA A 113 9.55 2.95 -15.81
N ARG A 114 8.67 2.03 -15.39
CA ARG A 114 7.85 1.23 -16.32
C ARG A 114 6.79 2.08 -17.02
N ALA A 115 6.16 3.02 -16.33
CA ALA A 115 5.12 3.88 -16.90
C ALA A 115 5.65 4.91 -17.91
N LEU A 116 6.95 5.18 -17.89
CA LEU A 116 7.63 6.10 -18.81
C LEU A 116 8.21 5.41 -20.07
N GLN A 117 8.08 4.09 -20.18
CA GLN A 117 8.49 3.30 -21.36
C GLN A 117 7.33 3.19 -22.35
#